data_AF-A0A3M0ZWH1-F1
#
_entry.id   AF-A0A3M0ZWH1-F1
#
_cell.length_a   1.000
_cell.length_b   1.000
_cell.length_c   1.000
_cell.angle_alpha   90.00
_cell.angle_beta   90.00
_cell.angle_gamma   90.00
#
_symmetry.space_group_name_H-M   'P 1'
#
loop_
_entity.id
_entity.type
_entity.pdbx_description
1 polymer ?
#
loop_
_entity_poly.entity_id
_entity_poly.type
_entity_poly.pdbx_seq_one_letter_code
_entity_poly.pdbx_strand_id
1 'polypeptide(L)'
;MMIFTLMATIIAEGQVSITITNPNSPYSTNEETVFVTGTFAYQDSLTAIEYRFDATGNWLPVDSVNIAGQQFFHTLTNLPEGHLFYYFRIRSGTNTASDTLEIISDRTPPTVINTNPSRAYLSKDFGVTLEIEFSEPVNPNGTVRLIAPFNPQDTTDALNYTNVSPNKISLNISENNLPPGTLQDWQNGEPEVYISGFTDKTVGNLMNAVQMPAGFQIDLIRPSIQNVSVSSGILNTINSTTLTVTFDEAMSTNQGVVILQDQDNTQLTLQPDGQRQLNLLLNISNFNNPPDWNGWVDVTIKNFRDVAGNRIIQSTHQNLFQIDLVAPQITNAHFSDTLLNLASVSQPITLSLTFSERVKNVSASLVNEKHSTEASLNALLTTNDSLTYSATFDSSFFNNNGGLSNWQDTVALNIISATDRLNNPLPDTNSYYIYVYVDTYPPSPPTIIGGNIILTREKELLIEGVKEDKAQLFFQDSLVESFTDTTYFQIPLSINEPESHFSLYQKDLAQNQSTIDTLLVVADSTEPLIQEAYLEYHLLPDTLSLLN
;
A
#
# COMPACT_ATOMS: atom_id res chain seq x y z
N MET A 1 -30.51 49.10 47.56
CA MET A 1 -30.72 48.83 49.01
C MET A 1 -31.98 48.00 49.14
N MET A 2 -31.87 46.70 49.46
CA MET A 2 -33.04 45.89 49.76
C MET A 2 -33.62 46.34 51.10
N ILE A 3 -34.93 46.53 51.12
CA ILE A 3 -35.71 46.91 52.30
C ILE A 3 -36.73 45.79 52.46
N PHE A 4 -36.72 45.11 53.60
CA PHE A 4 -37.75 44.14 53.94
C PHE A 4 -38.67 44.76 54.98
N THR A 5 -39.97 44.65 54.77
CA THR A 5 -40.98 45.05 55.74
C THR A 5 -41.57 43.80 56.35
N LEU A 6 -41.33 43.62 57.63
CA LEU A 6 -41.90 42.58 58.45
C LEU A 6 -43.20 43.10 59.05
N MET A 7 -44.30 42.40 58.80
CA MET A 7 -45.62 42.70 59.35
C MET A 7 -46.03 41.59 60.32
N ALA A 8 -46.16 41.92 61.60
CA ALA A 8 -46.72 41.00 62.60
C ALA A 8 -48.21 41.30 62.81
N THR A 9 -49.06 40.27 62.74
CA THR A 9 -50.50 40.34 62.98
C THR A 9 -50.91 39.29 64.01
N ILE A 10 -51.60 39.70 65.07
CA ILE A 10 -52.21 38.76 66.02
C ILE A 10 -53.52 38.24 65.41
N ILE A 11 -53.57 36.94 65.13
CA ILE A 11 -54.74 36.29 64.51
C ILE A 11 -55.76 35.89 65.57
N ALA A 12 -55.29 35.28 66.66
CA ALA A 12 -56.10 34.79 67.77
C ALA A 12 -55.23 34.65 69.03
N GLU A 13 -55.82 34.30 70.16
CA GLU A 13 -55.11 34.11 71.43
C GLU A 13 -53.89 33.20 71.28
N GLY A 14 -52.69 33.76 71.49
CA GLY A 14 -51.42 33.06 71.40
C GLY A 14 -50.91 32.72 69.99
N GLN A 15 -51.61 33.13 68.93
CA GLN A 15 -51.17 32.93 67.54
C GLN A 15 -50.82 34.26 66.87
N VAL A 16 -49.56 34.39 66.45
CA VAL A 16 -49.05 35.53 65.70
C VAL A 16 -48.60 35.06 64.33
N SER A 17 -49.12 35.69 63.28
CA SER A 17 -48.58 35.57 61.94
C SER A 17 -47.60 36.70 61.69
N ILE A 18 -46.42 36.37 61.18
CA ILE A 18 -45.42 37.32 60.74
C ILE A 18 -45.26 37.13 59.25
N THR A 19 -45.71 38.11 58.48
CA THR A 19 -45.54 38.13 57.03
C THR A 19 -44.39 39.05 56.68
N ILE A 20 -43.50 38.61 55.82
CA ILE A 20 -42.41 39.45 55.33
C ILE A 20 -42.65 39.75 53.87
N THR A 21 -42.58 41.03 53.55
CA THR A 21 -42.73 41.55 52.21
C THR A 21 -41.43 42.23 51.82
N ASN A 22 -40.93 41.93 50.62
CA ASN A 22 -39.87 42.70 49.99
C ASN A 22 -40.50 43.63 48.94
N PRO A 23 -40.88 44.87 49.30
CA PRO A 23 -41.54 45.79 48.38
C PRO A 23 -40.67 46.18 47.17
N ASN A 24 -39.36 45.90 47.19
CA ASN A 24 -38.40 46.36 46.19
C ASN A 24 -37.84 45.23 45.30
N SER A 25 -38.27 43.98 45.47
CA SER A 25 -37.81 42.91 44.58
C SER A 25 -38.66 42.86 43.31
N PRO A 26 -38.08 43.07 42.12
CA PRO A 26 -38.79 42.86 40.85
C PRO A 26 -39.18 41.37 40.61
N TYR A 27 -38.76 40.45 41.49
CA TYR A 27 -38.95 39.00 41.33
C TYR A 27 -39.50 38.27 42.57
N SER A 28 -39.80 38.94 43.70
CA SER A 28 -40.37 38.23 44.87
C SER A 28 -41.89 38.11 44.76
N THR A 29 -42.37 37.01 44.20
CA THR A 29 -43.78 36.58 44.36
C THR A 29 -44.03 35.91 45.71
N ASN A 30 -43.00 35.74 46.55
CA ASN A 30 -43.09 34.94 47.75
C ASN A 30 -43.17 35.85 48.97
N GLU A 31 -44.40 36.22 49.35
CA GLU A 31 -44.66 36.61 50.73
C GLU A 31 -44.40 35.39 51.60
N GLU A 32 -43.30 35.39 52.36
CA GLU A 32 -43.05 34.35 53.33
C GLU A 32 -43.78 34.70 54.62
N THR A 33 -44.69 33.80 55.04
CA THR A 33 -45.43 33.93 56.29
C THR A 33 -44.92 32.88 57.27
N VAL A 34 -44.41 33.35 58.40
CA VAL A 34 -43.95 32.54 59.53
C VAL A 34 -44.98 32.61 60.65
N PHE A 35 -45.37 31.45 61.19
CA PHE A 35 -46.40 31.37 62.22
C PHE A 35 -45.78 31.06 63.57
N VAL A 36 -45.70 32.07 64.43
CA VAL A 36 -45.35 31.87 65.84
C VAL A 36 -46.62 31.47 66.58
N THR A 37 -46.69 30.22 67.01
CA THR A 37 -47.83 29.68 67.78
C THR A 37 -47.42 29.36 69.21
N GLY A 38 -48.23 29.78 70.17
CA GLY A 38 -48.08 29.43 71.58
C GLY A 38 -49.44 29.32 72.26
N THR A 39 -49.58 28.43 73.23
CA THR A 39 -50.78 28.35 74.06
C THR A 39 -50.50 29.08 75.37
N PHE A 40 -51.16 30.22 75.57
CA PHE A 40 -51.11 30.98 76.81
C PHE A 40 -52.46 30.91 77.51
N ALA A 41 -52.47 31.00 78.83
CA ALA A 41 -53.72 31.01 79.59
C ALA A 41 -54.40 32.39 79.44
N TYR A 42 -55.73 32.41 79.35
CA TYR A 42 -56.59 33.59 79.14
C TYR A 42 -56.40 34.73 80.15
N GLN A 43 -55.71 34.49 81.25
CA GLN A 43 -55.42 35.51 82.27
C GLN A 43 -54.10 36.24 82.03
N ASP A 44 -53.22 35.73 81.17
CA ASP A 44 -51.93 36.35 80.89
C ASP A 44 -52.04 37.21 79.63
N SER A 45 -52.12 38.53 79.78
CA SER A 45 -52.01 39.47 78.65
C SER A 45 -50.63 39.33 77.99
N LEU A 46 -50.58 39.22 76.66
CA LEU A 46 -49.32 39.24 75.90
C LEU A 46 -48.47 40.43 76.35
N THR A 47 -47.26 40.15 76.85
CA THR A 47 -46.41 41.17 77.48
C THR A 47 -45.42 41.76 76.49
N ALA A 48 -44.93 40.95 75.54
CA ALA A 48 -44.04 41.41 74.48
C ALA A 48 -44.01 40.43 73.30
N ILE A 49 -43.81 40.98 72.11
CA ILE A 49 -43.27 40.26 70.95
C ILE A 49 -41.82 40.71 70.83
N GLU A 50 -40.90 39.77 70.65
CA GLU A 50 -39.48 40.09 70.50
C GLU A 50 -38.91 39.36 69.29
N TYR A 51 -37.90 39.98 68.70
CA TYR A 51 -37.10 39.38 67.64
C TYR A 51 -35.63 39.56 67.96
N ARG A 52 -34.78 38.74 67.33
CA ARG A 52 -33.35 38.98 67.28
C ARG A 52 -32.78 38.45 65.99
N PHE A 53 -31.71 39.11 65.58
CA PHE A 53 -30.82 38.64 64.54
C PHE A 53 -29.80 37.73 65.22
N ASP A 54 -29.70 36.47 64.78
CA ASP A 54 -28.90 35.40 65.38
C ASP A 54 -29.35 34.83 66.76
N ALA A 55 -28.90 33.62 67.10
CA ALA A 55 -29.31 32.88 68.29
C ALA A 55 -28.61 33.33 69.59
N THR A 56 -27.62 34.22 69.50
CA THR A 56 -26.75 34.66 70.61
C THR A 56 -27.01 36.10 71.03
N GLY A 57 -27.64 36.89 70.17
CA GLY A 57 -27.94 38.28 70.38
C GLY A 57 -29.03 38.54 71.43
N ASN A 58 -29.12 39.81 71.81
CA ASN A 58 -30.17 40.33 72.67
C ASN A 58 -31.51 40.33 71.93
N TRP A 59 -32.56 39.99 72.66
CA TRP A 59 -33.94 40.12 72.16
C TRP A 59 -34.35 41.59 72.13
N LEU A 60 -34.78 42.05 70.96
CA LEU A 60 -35.28 43.39 70.73
C LEU A 60 -36.81 43.35 70.74
N PRO A 61 -37.47 44.23 71.51
CA PRO A 61 -38.93 44.29 71.51
C PRO A 61 -39.45 44.82 70.17
N VAL A 62 -40.54 44.21 69.71
CA VAL A 62 -41.53 44.89 68.87
C VAL A 62 -42.45 45.62 69.84
N ASP A 63 -42.83 46.87 69.55
CA ASP A 63 -43.60 47.73 70.46
C ASP A 63 -44.77 46.98 71.14
N SER A 64 -45.01 47.27 72.42
CA SER A 64 -45.89 46.47 73.29
C SER A 64 -47.30 46.27 72.71
N VAL A 65 -47.68 45.02 72.48
CA VAL A 65 -48.93 44.62 71.82
C VAL A 65 -49.92 44.09 72.85
N ASN A 66 -51.18 44.57 72.83
CA ASN A 66 -52.15 44.14 73.85
C ASN A 66 -53.56 43.83 73.32
N ILE A 67 -53.78 43.79 72.00
CA ILE A 67 -55.13 43.53 71.43
C ILE A 67 -55.06 42.71 70.13
N ALA A 68 -56.00 41.77 69.97
CA ALA A 68 -56.19 41.01 68.74
C ALA A 68 -56.52 41.93 67.54
N GLY A 69 -55.93 41.65 66.37
CA GLY A 69 -56.12 42.44 65.15
C GLY A 69 -55.17 43.63 64.96
N GLN A 70 -54.26 43.89 65.90
CA GLN A 70 -53.24 44.94 65.75
C GLN A 70 -52.10 44.47 64.80
N GLN A 71 -51.72 45.31 63.85
CA GLN A 71 -50.61 45.09 62.92
C GLN A 71 -49.40 45.96 63.30
N PHE A 72 -48.20 45.38 63.20
CA PHE A 72 -46.94 46.09 63.47
C PHE A 72 -45.98 45.90 62.32
N PHE A 73 -45.21 46.95 62.03
CA PHE A 73 -44.24 46.95 60.95
C PHE A 73 -42.84 47.11 61.52
N HIS A 74 -41.94 46.20 61.19
CA HIS A 74 -40.52 46.35 61.44
C HIS A 74 -39.78 46.32 60.11
N THR A 75 -38.94 47.31 59.85
CA THR A 75 -38.21 47.42 58.59
C THR A 75 -36.76 46.99 58.78
N LEU A 76 -36.36 45.95 58.07
CA LEU A 76 -34.98 45.51 58.00
C LEU A 76 -34.28 46.21 56.82
N THR A 77 -33.14 46.84 57.10
CA THR A 77 -32.31 47.53 56.11
C THR A 77 -30.86 47.05 56.21
N ASN A 78 -30.13 47.11 55.10
CA ASN A 78 -28.70 46.78 55.02
C ASN A 78 -28.34 45.37 55.54
N LEU A 79 -29.15 44.37 55.19
CA LEU A 79 -28.84 42.98 55.49
C LEU A 79 -27.47 42.59 54.89
N PRO A 80 -26.60 41.88 55.65
CA PRO A 80 -25.35 41.35 55.12
C PRO A 80 -25.62 40.20 54.14
N GLU A 81 -24.65 39.89 53.28
CA GLU A 81 -24.73 38.74 52.38
C GLU A 81 -24.71 37.41 53.14
N GLY A 82 -25.41 36.41 52.62
CA GLY A 82 -25.46 35.05 53.13
C GLY A 82 -26.79 34.67 53.79
N HIS A 83 -26.74 33.59 54.58
CA HIS A 83 -27.87 33.04 55.32
C HIS A 83 -28.06 33.80 56.63
N LEU A 84 -29.25 34.35 56.82
CA LEU A 84 -29.59 35.18 57.97
C LEU A 84 -30.73 34.53 58.73
N PHE A 85 -30.48 34.16 59.98
CA PHE A 85 -31.51 33.57 60.83
C PHE A 85 -32.12 34.65 61.73
N TYR A 86 -33.42 34.84 61.55
CA TYR A 86 -34.27 35.69 62.38
C TYR A 86 -35.06 34.82 63.35
N TYR A 87 -34.92 35.09 64.63
CA TYR A 87 -35.65 34.37 65.66
C TYR A 87 -36.76 35.27 66.18
N PHE A 88 -37.96 34.74 66.26
CA PHE A 88 -39.12 35.41 66.82
C PHE A 88 -39.54 34.70 68.09
N ARG A 89 -39.99 35.48 69.08
CA ARG A 89 -40.69 34.91 70.22
C ARG A 89 -41.78 35.83 70.73
N ILE A 90 -42.77 35.21 71.34
CA ILE A 90 -43.86 35.88 72.05
C ILE A 90 -43.79 35.51 73.53
N ARG A 91 -44.06 36.49 74.39
CA ARG A 91 -44.06 36.33 75.84
C ARG A 91 -45.41 36.68 76.44
N SER A 92 -45.83 35.89 77.42
CA SER A 92 -46.96 36.20 78.29
C SER A 92 -46.61 35.76 79.72
N GLY A 93 -46.43 36.71 80.63
CA GLY A 93 -45.88 36.43 81.96
C GLY A 93 -44.52 35.71 81.90
N THR A 94 -44.47 34.47 82.41
CA THR A 94 -43.29 33.58 82.37
C THR A 94 -43.26 32.63 81.17
N ASN A 95 -44.29 32.59 80.34
CA ASN A 95 -44.41 31.66 79.21
C ASN A 95 -43.81 32.28 77.93
N THR A 96 -43.10 31.48 77.14
CA THR A 96 -42.47 31.87 75.87
C THR A 96 -42.74 30.86 74.77
N ALA A 97 -43.11 31.32 73.58
CA ALA A 97 -43.12 30.51 72.35
C ALA A 97 -42.25 31.18 71.29
N SER A 98 -41.57 30.41 70.43
CA SER A 98 -40.60 30.94 69.46
C SER A 98 -40.63 30.20 68.12
N ASP A 99 -40.24 30.90 67.07
CA ASP A 99 -40.02 30.35 65.73
C ASP A 99 -38.77 30.95 65.08
N THR A 100 -38.30 30.35 63.99
CA THR A 100 -37.12 30.79 63.24
C THR A 100 -37.47 31.00 61.78
N LEU A 101 -37.00 32.11 61.23
CA LEU A 101 -37.01 32.42 59.81
C LEU A 101 -35.59 32.43 59.29
N GLU A 102 -35.39 31.88 58.10
CA GLU A 102 -34.16 32.01 57.34
C GLU A 102 -34.38 32.98 56.17
N ILE A 103 -33.58 34.04 56.08
CA ILE A 103 -33.54 34.96 54.95
C ILE A 103 -32.19 34.75 54.24
N ILE A 104 -32.24 34.39 52.96
CA ILE A 104 -31.04 34.31 52.12
C ILE A 104 -30.89 35.64 51.39
N SER A 105 -29.84 36.39 51.71
CA SER A 105 -29.49 37.61 51.00
C SER A 105 -28.27 37.34 50.14
N ASP A 106 -28.48 37.08 48.86
CA ASP A 106 -27.43 37.06 47.87
C ASP A 106 -27.56 38.28 46.95
N ARG A 107 -26.48 39.03 46.77
CA ARG A 107 -26.43 40.20 45.86
C ARG A 107 -25.42 40.02 44.75
N THR A 108 -24.66 38.92 44.79
CA THR A 108 -23.70 38.60 43.75
C THR A 108 -24.47 37.95 42.60
N PRO A 109 -24.36 38.49 41.38
CA PRO A 109 -24.86 37.79 40.21
C PRO A 109 -23.97 36.58 39.92
N PRO A 110 -24.53 35.51 39.34
CA PRO A 110 -23.73 34.39 38.85
C PRO A 110 -22.67 34.88 37.85
N THR A 111 -21.47 34.33 37.98
CA THR A 111 -20.37 34.56 37.04
C THR A 111 -19.89 33.24 36.48
N VAL A 112 -19.33 33.25 35.27
CA VAL A 112 -18.71 32.06 34.68
C VAL A 112 -17.28 31.98 35.19
N ILE A 113 -16.93 30.86 35.81
CA ILE A 113 -15.61 30.65 36.42
C ILE A 113 -14.72 29.75 35.58
N ASN A 114 -15.31 28.92 34.71
CA ASN A 114 -14.54 28.00 33.88
C ASN A 114 -15.29 27.60 32.60
N THR A 115 -14.53 27.40 31.53
CA THR A 115 -14.94 26.76 30.29
C THR A 115 -13.98 25.63 29.99
N ASN A 116 -14.50 24.40 29.88
CA ASN A 116 -13.67 23.21 29.71
C ASN A 116 -14.15 22.40 28.49
N PRO A 117 -13.47 22.53 27.33
CA PRO A 117 -13.78 21.74 26.16
C PRO A 117 -13.18 20.33 26.29
N SER A 118 -13.92 19.33 25.84
CA SER A 118 -13.46 17.92 25.84
C SER A 118 -12.33 17.64 24.85
N ARG A 119 -12.09 18.55 23.90
CA ARG A 119 -11.07 18.44 22.85
C ARG A 119 -10.52 19.82 22.51
N ALA A 120 -9.26 19.85 22.07
CA ALA A 120 -8.62 21.07 21.57
C ALA A 120 -9.14 21.51 20.19
N TYR A 121 -9.83 20.63 19.45
CA TYR A 121 -10.33 20.90 18.11
C TYR A 121 -11.78 20.44 17.94
N LEU A 122 -12.58 21.30 17.32
CA LEU A 122 -13.80 20.91 16.63
C LEU A 122 -13.43 20.50 15.20
N SER A 123 -13.75 19.26 14.85
CA SER A 123 -13.42 18.71 13.54
C SER A 123 -14.65 18.23 12.79
N LYS A 124 -14.50 18.02 11.48
CA LYS A 124 -15.56 17.51 10.62
C LYS A 124 -16.06 16.13 11.04
N ASP A 125 -15.18 15.32 11.63
CA ASP A 125 -15.52 13.98 12.09
C ASP A 125 -15.90 13.89 13.57
N PHE A 126 -15.56 14.91 14.37
CA PHE A 126 -15.77 14.90 15.81
C PHE A 126 -16.25 16.25 16.34
N GLY A 127 -17.36 16.23 17.09
CA GLY A 127 -17.80 17.37 17.87
C GLY A 127 -16.94 17.62 19.13
N VAL A 128 -17.15 18.79 19.73
CA VAL A 128 -16.60 19.19 21.03
C VAL A 128 -17.74 19.24 22.04
N THR A 129 -17.51 18.68 23.22
CA THR A 129 -18.39 18.91 24.36
C THR A 129 -17.78 20.04 25.18
N LEU A 130 -18.45 21.18 25.27
CA LEU A 130 -18.04 22.32 26.08
C LEU A 130 -18.80 22.31 27.40
N GLU A 131 -18.08 22.24 28.51
CA GLU A 131 -18.65 22.41 29.83
C GLU A 131 -18.43 23.83 30.33
N ILE A 132 -19.47 24.45 30.89
CA ILE A 132 -19.44 25.80 31.44
C ILE A 132 -19.81 25.71 32.91
N GLU A 133 -18.94 26.24 33.77
CA GLU A 133 -19.11 26.26 35.22
C GLU A 133 -19.38 27.68 35.72
N PHE A 134 -20.39 27.81 36.56
CA PHE A 134 -20.79 29.06 37.20
C PHE A 134 -20.31 29.11 38.65
N SER A 135 -20.13 30.32 39.19
CA SER A 135 -19.73 30.58 40.58
C SER A 135 -20.73 30.04 41.61
N GLU A 136 -21.97 29.81 41.20
CA GLU A 136 -23.10 29.42 42.04
C GLU A 136 -24.17 28.68 41.22
N PRO A 137 -25.17 28.04 41.87
CA PRO A 137 -26.28 27.39 41.16
C PRO A 137 -27.12 28.36 40.32
N VAL A 138 -27.44 27.98 39.08
CA VAL A 138 -28.21 28.83 38.14
C VAL A 138 -29.50 28.15 37.65
N ASN A 139 -30.47 28.96 37.23
CA ASN A 139 -31.62 28.51 36.47
C ASN A 139 -31.25 28.31 34.99
N PRO A 140 -31.81 27.27 34.31
CA PRO A 140 -31.55 27.01 32.89
C PRO A 140 -32.41 27.89 31.97
N ASN A 141 -32.36 29.20 32.17
CA ASN A 141 -33.11 30.20 31.40
C ASN A 141 -32.20 31.08 30.53
N GLY A 142 -30.89 30.89 30.62
CA GLY A 142 -29.92 31.66 29.85
C GLY A 142 -29.76 31.20 28.41
N THR A 143 -29.00 31.99 27.66
CA THR A 143 -28.63 31.78 26.27
C THR A 143 -27.12 31.65 26.15
N VAL A 144 -26.68 30.66 25.39
CA VAL A 144 -25.28 30.46 25.02
C VAL A 144 -25.17 30.51 23.50
N ARG A 145 -24.18 31.24 22.98
CA ARG A 145 -23.87 31.35 21.54
C ARG A 145 -22.37 31.23 21.33
N LEU A 146 -21.97 30.79 20.14
CA LEU A 146 -20.58 30.93 19.67
C LEU A 146 -20.46 32.15 18.77
N ILE A 147 -19.29 32.77 18.79
CA ILE A 147 -18.90 33.91 17.97
C ILE A 147 -17.70 33.47 17.11
N ALA A 148 -17.76 33.74 15.82
CA ALA A 148 -16.69 33.38 14.89
C ALA A 148 -15.39 34.13 15.22
N PRO A 149 -14.22 33.47 15.12
CA PRO A 149 -12.92 34.05 15.46
C PRO A 149 -12.56 35.28 14.63
N PHE A 150 -12.93 35.32 13.35
CA PHE A 150 -12.50 36.37 12.41
C PHE A 150 -13.60 37.36 12.03
N ASN A 151 -14.86 37.10 12.44
CA ASN A 151 -15.97 38.00 12.20
C ASN A 151 -16.95 37.99 13.39
N PRO A 152 -16.83 38.93 14.35
CA PRO A 152 -17.68 38.97 15.54
C PRO A 152 -19.18 39.17 15.27
N GLN A 153 -19.56 39.54 14.04
CA GLN A 153 -20.97 39.62 13.63
C GLN A 153 -21.56 38.23 13.32
N ASP A 154 -20.71 37.25 12.99
CA ASP A 154 -21.12 35.88 12.73
C ASP A 154 -21.25 35.13 14.05
N THR A 155 -22.46 35.16 14.58
CA THR A 155 -22.82 34.48 15.83
C THR A 155 -23.78 33.34 15.54
N THR A 156 -23.67 32.24 16.29
CA THR A 156 -24.66 31.16 16.20
C THR A 156 -26.02 31.63 16.70
N ASP A 157 -27.05 30.89 16.29
CA ASP A 157 -28.28 30.83 17.07
C ASP A 157 -28.01 30.31 18.50
N ALA A 158 -28.99 30.46 19.38
CA ALA A 158 -28.90 29.95 20.73
C ALA A 158 -28.63 28.43 20.70
N LEU A 159 -27.54 28.02 21.35
CA LEU A 159 -27.15 26.62 21.43
C LEU A 159 -27.94 25.91 22.52
N ASN A 160 -28.34 24.68 22.23
CA ASN A 160 -28.94 23.79 23.21
C ASN A 160 -27.88 23.32 24.21
N TYR A 161 -28.24 23.29 25.49
CA TYR A 161 -27.40 22.82 26.57
C TYR A 161 -28.17 21.90 27.52
N THR A 162 -27.44 21.06 28.24
CA THR A 162 -27.97 20.21 29.31
C THR A 162 -27.39 20.63 30.65
N ASN A 163 -28.22 20.58 31.70
CA ASN A 163 -27.72 20.79 33.06
C ASN A 163 -26.99 19.53 33.53
N VAL A 164 -25.72 19.67 33.88
CA VAL A 164 -24.89 18.59 34.43
C VAL A 164 -24.99 18.58 35.95
N SER A 165 -24.92 19.76 36.56
CA SER A 165 -25.10 20.00 37.99
C SER A 165 -25.78 21.35 38.20
N PRO A 166 -26.18 21.72 39.42
CA PRO A 166 -26.82 23.02 39.67
C PRO A 166 -26.01 24.23 39.18
N ASN A 167 -24.68 24.15 39.17
CA ASN A 167 -23.76 25.22 38.77
C ASN A 167 -23.02 24.92 37.45
N LYS A 168 -23.44 23.92 36.67
CA LYS A 168 -22.71 23.49 35.48
C LYS A 168 -23.63 23.04 34.35
N ILE A 169 -23.34 23.53 33.14
CA ILE A 169 -24.02 23.13 31.91
C ILE A 169 -23.05 22.50 30.92
N SER A 170 -23.57 21.72 29.99
CA SER A 170 -22.80 21.08 28.92
C SER A 170 -23.47 21.33 27.57
N LEU A 171 -22.66 21.64 26.56
CA LEU A 171 -23.06 21.86 25.18
C LEU A 171 -22.33 20.89 24.28
N ASN A 172 -23.04 20.27 23.34
CA ASN A 172 -22.44 19.50 22.27
C ASN A 172 -22.39 20.35 21.00
N ILE A 173 -21.18 20.68 20.57
CA ILE A 173 -20.89 21.53 19.43
C ILE A 173 -20.37 20.63 18.31
N SER A 174 -20.98 20.74 17.13
CA SER A 174 -20.58 20.04 15.90
C SER A 174 -20.63 21.02 14.72
N GLU A 175 -20.13 20.61 13.55
CA GLU A 175 -20.26 21.39 12.30
C GLU A 175 -21.73 21.82 12.04
N ASN A 176 -22.70 20.97 12.40
CA ASN A 176 -24.13 21.26 12.22
C ASN A 176 -24.67 22.34 13.18
N ASN A 177 -23.94 22.68 14.24
CA ASN A 177 -24.31 23.70 15.21
C ASN A 177 -23.72 25.08 14.88
N LEU A 178 -22.83 25.17 13.88
CA LEU A 178 -22.29 26.44 13.41
C LEU A 178 -23.31 27.12 12.49
N PRO A 179 -23.41 28.47 12.48
CA PRO A 179 -24.41 29.18 11.71
C PRO A 179 -24.13 29.07 10.21
N PRO A 180 -25.07 29.47 9.33
CA PRO A 180 -24.82 29.60 7.91
C PRO A 180 -23.97 30.86 7.62
N GLY A 181 -22.76 30.92 8.15
CA GLY A 181 -21.68 31.81 7.71
C GLY A 181 -20.81 31.11 6.66
N THR A 182 -19.76 31.75 6.15
CA THR A 182 -18.80 31.00 5.33
C THR A 182 -17.93 30.14 6.25
N LEU A 183 -17.64 28.90 5.85
CA LEU A 183 -16.68 28.04 6.55
C LEU A 183 -15.35 28.76 6.85
N GLN A 184 -15.00 29.73 6.01
CA GLN A 184 -13.79 30.53 6.12
C GLN A 184 -13.76 31.44 7.35
N ASP A 185 -14.90 31.94 7.81
CA ASP A 185 -14.99 32.81 9.00
C ASP A 185 -14.73 32.05 10.30
N TRP A 186 -14.94 30.73 10.26
CA TRP A 186 -14.80 29.82 11.39
C TRP A 186 -13.49 29.05 11.41
N GLN A 187 -12.80 28.89 10.28
CA GLN A 187 -11.63 28.03 10.15
C GLN A 187 -10.36 28.60 10.78
N ASN A 188 -9.57 27.75 11.43
CA ASN A 188 -8.22 28.02 11.95
C ASN A 188 -8.14 29.12 13.02
N GLY A 189 -9.22 29.31 13.78
CA GLY A 189 -9.27 30.24 14.91
C GLY A 189 -9.97 29.64 16.14
N GLU A 190 -9.78 30.29 17.28
CA GLU A 190 -10.49 29.99 18.52
C GLU A 190 -11.80 30.80 18.55
N PRO A 191 -12.97 30.16 18.51
CA PRO A 191 -14.22 30.87 18.66
C PRO A 191 -14.36 31.38 20.10
N GLU A 192 -15.18 32.41 20.27
CA GLU A 192 -15.56 32.90 21.58
C GLU A 192 -16.96 32.40 21.95
N VAL A 193 -17.21 32.26 23.24
CA VAL A 193 -18.51 31.87 23.80
C VAL A 193 -19.14 33.11 24.41
N TYR A 194 -20.36 33.42 23.98
CA TYR A 194 -21.20 34.46 24.57
C TYR A 194 -22.28 33.83 25.43
N ILE A 195 -22.33 34.22 26.70
CA ILE A 195 -23.20 33.64 27.73
C ILE A 195 -23.97 34.77 28.39
N SER A 196 -25.29 34.68 28.44
CA SER A 196 -26.15 35.72 29.03
C SER A 196 -27.47 35.14 29.53
N GLY A 197 -28.20 35.89 30.36
CA GLY A 197 -29.58 35.55 30.71
C GLY A 197 -29.77 34.50 31.80
N PHE A 198 -28.70 33.86 32.29
CA PHE A 198 -28.81 32.96 33.45
C PHE A 198 -29.12 33.76 34.72
N THR A 199 -30.01 33.24 35.55
CA THR A 199 -30.29 33.81 36.88
C THR A 199 -29.86 32.87 37.99
N ASP A 200 -29.45 33.41 39.12
CA ASP A 200 -29.25 32.62 40.33
C ASP A 200 -30.52 31.81 40.65
N LYS A 201 -30.33 30.53 40.96
CA LYS A 201 -31.39 29.61 41.32
C LYS A 201 -32.12 30.00 42.61
N THR A 202 -31.44 30.66 43.55
CA THR A 202 -31.93 30.92 44.91
C THR A 202 -32.69 32.23 45.00
N VAL A 203 -32.08 33.35 44.59
CA VAL A 203 -32.70 34.68 44.71
C VAL A 203 -33.02 35.35 43.37
N GLY A 204 -32.63 34.75 42.24
CA GLY A 204 -33.03 35.23 40.90
C GLY A 204 -32.17 36.39 40.36
N ASN A 205 -31.00 36.66 40.92
CA ASN A 205 -30.08 37.68 40.41
C ASN A 205 -29.67 37.35 38.97
N LEU A 206 -29.79 38.31 38.05
CA LEU A 206 -29.43 38.14 36.65
C LEU A 206 -27.92 38.29 36.44
N MET A 207 -27.29 37.30 35.80
CA MET A 207 -25.88 37.39 35.43
C MET A 207 -25.61 38.54 34.48
N ASN A 208 -24.41 39.12 34.55
CA ASN A 208 -23.92 39.97 33.47
C ASN A 208 -23.54 39.11 32.26
N ALA A 209 -23.83 39.59 31.06
CA ALA A 209 -23.38 38.93 29.85
C ALA A 209 -21.85 38.87 29.80
N VAL A 210 -21.31 37.73 29.39
CA VAL A 210 -19.87 37.50 29.30
C VAL A 210 -19.50 36.90 27.96
N GLN A 211 -18.35 37.33 27.45
CA GLN A 211 -17.71 36.84 26.24
C GLN A 211 -16.30 36.39 26.59
N MET A 212 -15.95 35.17 26.22
CA MET A 212 -14.65 34.58 26.57
C MET A 212 -14.23 33.52 25.55
N PRO A 213 -12.93 33.17 25.47
CA PRO A 213 -12.47 32.10 24.59
C PRO A 213 -13.14 30.76 24.90
N ALA A 214 -13.48 30.00 23.86
CA ALA A 214 -14.09 28.69 24.03
C ALA A 214 -13.11 27.59 24.45
N GLY A 215 -11.80 27.83 24.30
CA GLY A 215 -10.74 26.88 24.66
C GLY A 215 -10.48 25.78 23.61
N PHE A 216 -11.08 25.87 22.42
CA PHE A 216 -10.88 24.92 21.32
C PHE A 216 -10.76 25.64 19.98
N GLN A 217 -10.00 25.09 19.03
CA GLN A 217 -9.88 25.61 17.67
C GLN A 217 -10.88 24.93 16.75
N ILE A 218 -11.24 25.57 15.64
CA ILE A 218 -12.10 24.95 14.60
C ILE A 218 -11.26 24.58 13.39
N ASP A 219 -11.30 23.31 13.02
CA ASP A 219 -10.67 22.79 11.81
C ASP A 219 -11.57 21.76 11.14
N LEU A 220 -12.29 22.22 10.12
CA LEU A 220 -13.28 21.42 9.39
C LEU A 220 -12.75 20.96 8.02
N ILE A 221 -11.48 21.21 7.71
CA ILE A 221 -10.87 20.83 6.44
C ILE A 221 -10.43 19.38 6.56
N ARG A 222 -10.70 18.57 5.53
CA ARG A 222 -10.15 17.21 5.49
C ARG A 222 -8.76 17.27 4.88
N PRO A 223 -7.76 16.58 5.45
CA PRO A 223 -6.45 16.47 4.85
C PRO A 223 -6.53 15.79 3.49
N SER A 224 -5.72 16.24 2.55
CA SER A 224 -5.63 15.71 1.20
C SER A 224 -4.22 15.20 0.88
N ILE A 225 -4.14 14.30 -0.10
CA ILE A 225 -2.87 13.75 -0.56
C ILE A 225 -2.38 14.60 -1.72
N GLN A 226 -1.24 15.27 -1.56
CA GLN A 226 -0.62 16.08 -2.60
C GLN A 226 0.15 15.23 -3.61
N ASN A 227 0.86 14.21 -3.12
CA ASN A 227 1.69 13.37 -3.97
C ASN A 227 1.87 11.98 -3.37
N VAL A 228 1.97 10.98 -4.25
CA VAL A 228 2.39 9.62 -3.90
C VAL A 228 3.42 9.18 -4.92
N SER A 229 4.59 8.77 -4.44
CA SER A 229 5.71 8.40 -5.30
C SER A 229 6.54 7.29 -4.67
N VAL A 230 7.34 6.63 -5.50
CA VAL A 230 8.29 5.61 -5.06
C VAL A 230 9.69 6.00 -5.51
N SER A 231 10.70 5.68 -4.69
CA SER A 231 12.10 5.98 -5.05
C SER A 231 12.61 5.14 -6.23
N SER A 232 12.03 3.95 -6.42
CA SER A 232 12.23 3.07 -7.57
C SER A 232 10.89 2.54 -8.04
N GLY A 233 10.64 2.57 -9.35
CA GLY A 233 9.43 2.01 -9.96
C GLY A 233 9.39 0.48 -10.02
N ILE A 234 10.45 -0.19 -9.57
CA ILE A 234 10.62 -1.65 -9.66
C ILE A 234 11.08 -2.18 -8.31
N LEU A 235 10.45 -3.26 -7.86
CA LEU A 235 10.79 -4.02 -6.66
C LEU A 235 11.03 -5.48 -7.03
N ASN A 236 12.13 -6.07 -6.54
CA ASN A 236 12.47 -7.47 -6.75
C ASN A 236 13.10 -8.07 -5.46
N THR A 237 13.64 -9.29 -5.54
CA THR A 237 14.19 -10.01 -4.37
C THR A 237 15.41 -9.35 -3.71
N ILE A 238 16.16 -8.52 -4.44
CA ILE A 238 17.42 -7.91 -3.97
C ILE A 238 17.30 -6.41 -3.68
N ASN A 239 16.25 -5.76 -4.17
CA ASN A 239 16.06 -4.32 -4.07
C ASN A 239 14.95 -3.95 -3.08
N SER A 240 15.01 -2.72 -2.57
CA SER A 240 13.94 -2.08 -1.81
C SER A 240 13.56 -0.76 -2.46
N THR A 241 12.31 -0.33 -2.30
CA THR A 241 11.84 0.99 -2.73
C THR A 241 11.24 1.75 -1.55
N THR A 242 11.33 3.07 -1.53
CA THR A 242 10.68 3.90 -0.52
C THR A 242 9.42 4.51 -1.10
N LEU A 243 8.26 4.10 -0.59
CA LEU A 243 6.98 4.76 -0.84
C LEU A 243 6.94 6.07 -0.03
N THR A 244 6.77 7.18 -0.72
CA THR A 244 6.61 8.51 -0.16
C THR A 244 5.20 9.01 -0.41
N VAL A 245 4.49 9.35 0.66
CA VAL A 245 3.18 10.01 0.62
C VAL A 245 3.33 11.40 1.21
N THR A 246 2.94 12.43 0.46
CA THR A 246 2.93 13.83 0.90
C THR A 246 1.49 14.29 1.06
N PHE A 247 1.17 14.79 2.26
CA PHE A 247 -0.11 15.39 2.61
C PHE A 247 0.00 16.92 2.52
N ASP A 248 -1.13 17.59 2.34
CA ASP A 248 -1.21 19.06 2.36
C ASP A 248 -0.98 19.68 3.73
N GLU A 249 -1.18 18.89 4.78
CA GLU A 249 -1.01 19.27 6.17
C GLU A 249 -0.38 18.17 7.03
N ALA A 250 -0.18 18.46 8.31
CA ALA A 250 0.47 17.53 9.24
C ALA A 250 -0.53 16.46 9.70
N MET A 251 -0.10 15.21 9.70
CA MET A 251 -0.95 14.09 10.10
C MET A 251 -0.84 13.82 11.60
N SER A 252 -1.92 13.39 12.25
CA SER A 252 -1.83 12.88 13.63
C SER A 252 -0.97 11.62 13.69
N THR A 253 -0.42 11.35 14.86
CA THR A 253 0.34 10.12 15.15
C THR A 253 -0.54 8.87 15.30
N ASN A 254 -1.84 8.98 15.02
CA ASN A 254 -2.76 7.85 15.03
C ASN A 254 -2.53 6.94 13.82
N GLN A 255 -2.87 5.66 13.97
CA GLN A 255 -2.68 4.68 12.90
C GLN A 255 -3.54 5.00 11.65
N GLY A 256 -2.87 5.09 10.51
CA GLY A 256 -3.47 5.01 9.18
C GLY A 256 -3.19 3.67 8.52
N VAL A 257 -3.75 3.48 7.32
CA VAL A 257 -3.65 2.23 6.57
C VAL A 257 -3.21 2.49 5.14
N VAL A 258 -2.18 1.78 4.71
CA VAL A 258 -1.77 1.67 3.31
C VAL A 258 -2.05 0.24 2.86
N ILE A 259 -2.80 0.08 1.79
CA ILE A 259 -3.03 -1.22 1.15
C ILE A 259 -2.23 -1.24 -0.14
N LEU A 260 -1.39 -2.24 -0.26
CA LEU A 260 -0.71 -2.61 -1.48
C LEU A 260 -1.59 -3.64 -2.17
N GLN A 261 -2.27 -3.25 -3.23
CA GLN A 261 -3.12 -4.16 -3.99
C GLN A 261 -2.22 -4.97 -4.92
N ASP A 262 -1.71 -6.06 -4.36
CA ASP A 262 -1.15 -7.21 -5.06
C ASP A 262 -2.26 -8.28 -5.22
N GLN A 263 -1.87 -9.53 -5.50
CA GLN A 263 -2.80 -10.66 -5.58
C GLN A 263 -3.59 -10.88 -4.27
N ASP A 264 -3.03 -10.56 -3.10
CA ASP A 264 -3.59 -10.88 -1.78
C ASP A 264 -4.06 -9.63 -1.00
N ASN A 265 -3.97 -8.43 -1.60
CA ASN A 265 -4.23 -7.12 -1.00
C ASN A 265 -3.53 -6.91 0.35
N THR A 266 -2.20 -6.95 0.34
CA THR A 266 -1.41 -6.74 1.55
C THR A 266 -1.70 -5.40 2.24
N GLN A 267 -2.09 -5.45 3.52
CA GLN A 267 -2.41 -4.27 4.33
C GLN A 267 -1.29 -3.95 5.32
N LEU A 268 -0.79 -2.71 5.27
CA LEU A 268 0.20 -2.16 6.18
C LEU A 268 -0.46 -1.10 7.06
N THR A 269 -0.31 -1.22 8.38
CA THR A 269 -0.78 -0.23 9.34
C THR A 269 0.39 0.63 9.78
N LEU A 270 0.25 1.94 9.67
CA LEU A 270 1.36 2.89 9.84
C LEU A 270 0.97 4.00 10.80
N GLN A 271 1.91 4.43 11.63
CA GLN A 271 1.77 5.62 12.46
C GLN A 271 2.60 6.74 11.83
N PRO A 272 1.97 7.84 11.38
CA PRO A 272 2.69 9.04 11.01
C PRO A 272 3.48 9.58 12.20
N ASP A 273 4.54 10.31 11.92
CA ASP A 273 5.43 10.94 12.89
C ASP A 273 5.00 12.36 13.27
N GLY A 274 3.79 12.78 12.90
CA GLY A 274 3.32 14.15 13.07
C GLY A 274 3.68 15.08 11.91
N GLN A 275 4.39 14.60 10.88
CA GLN A 275 4.78 15.42 9.74
C GLN A 275 3.78 15.35 8.58
N ARG A 276 4.03 16.17 7.56
CA ARG A 276 3.27 16.19 6.29
C ARG A 276 3.69 15.08 5.33
N GLN A 277 4.68 14.28 5.67
CA GLN A 277 5.26 13.28 4.79
C GLN A 277 5.40 11.96 5.52
N LEU A 278 4.94 10.89 4.88
CA LEU A 278 5.13 9.52 5.32
C LEU A 278 6.07 8.82 4.35
N ASN A 279 7.15 8.25 4.89
CA ASN A 279 8.10 7.45 4.14
C ASN A 279 8.04 6.00 4.63
N LEU A 280 7.82 5.07 3.72
CA LEU A 280 7.70 3.65 4.00
C LEU A 280 8.70 2.87 3.14
N LEU A 281 9.63 2.18 3.78
CA LEU A 281 10.50 1.25 3.10
C LEU A 281 9.72 -0.02 2.75
N LEU A 282 9.63 -0.31 1.45
CA LEU A 282 9.02 -1.49 0.88
C LEU A 282 10.10 -2.44 0.37
N ASN A 283 10.00 -3.70 0.78
CA ASN A 283 10.77 -4.82 0.29
C ASN A 283 9.83 -6.02 0.07
N ILE A 284 10.33 -7.11 -0.54
CA ILE A 284 9.47 -8.23 -0.88
C ILE A 284 8.85 -8.93 0.34
N SER A 285 9.46 -8.83 1.53
CA SER A 285 8.91 -9.40 2.76
C SER A 285 7.67 -8.65 3.27
N ASN A 286 7.37 -7.46 2.72
CA ASN A 286 6.14 -6.74 3.02
C ASN A 286 4.91 -7.31 2.31
N PHE A 287 5.06 -8.26 1.38
CA PHE A 287 3.98 -8.85 0.60
C PHE A 287 3.72 -10.30 1.07
N ASN A 288 2.45 -10.67 1.18
CA ASN A 288 2.07 -12.03 1.56
C ASN A 288 2.32 -13.00 0.40
N ASN A 289 2.99 -14.13 0.65
CA ASN A 289 3.25 -15.22 -0.31
C ASN A 289 3.57 -14.78 -1.74
N PRO A 290 4.78 -14.31 -2.02
CA PRO A 290 5.07 -13.73 -3.32
C PRO A 290 5.61 -14.69 -4.41
N PRO A 291 5.66 -16.05 -4.31
CA PRO A 291 6.72 -16.78 -5.00
C PRO A 291 6.72 -16.69 -6.54
N ASP A 292 5.63 -16.29 -7.20
CA ASP A 292 5.61 -16.11 -8.66
C ASP A 292 4.84 -14.86 -9.13
N TRP A 293 4.56 -13.89 -8.25
CA TRP A 293 3.72 -12.74 -8.62
C TRP A 293 4.52 -11.69 -9.40
N ASN A 294 4.12 -11.49 -10.66
CA ASN A 294 4.58 -10.41 -11.52
C ASN A 294 3.43 -9.48 -11.86
N GLY A 295 3.55 -8.21 -11.51
CA GLY A 295 2.47 -7.27 -11.76
C GLY A 295 2.71 -5.87 -11.25
N TRP A 296 1.82 -4.99 -11.69
CA TRP A 296 1.71 -3.64 -11.15
C TRP A 296 1.00 -3.66 -9.80
N VAL A 297 1.52 -2.88 -8.85
CA VAL A 297 0.93 -2.68 -7.53
C VAL A 297 0.16 -1.36 -7.52
N ASP A 298 -1.12 -1.42 -7.17
CA ASP A 298 -1.88 -0.23 -6.83
C ASP A 298 -1.71 0.08 -5.33
N VAL A 299 -1.67 1.36 -4.98
CA VAL A 299 -1.52 1.80 -3.59
C VAL A 299 -2.75 2.57 -3.14
N THR A 300 -3.50 1.99 -2.20
CA THR A 300 -4.63 2.65 -1.55
C THR A 300 -4.22 3.22 -0.19
N ILE A 301 -4.48 4.51 0.02
CA ILE A 301 -4.21 5.22 1.27
C ILE A 301 -5.55 5.57 1.90
N LYS A 302 -5.77 5.13 3.15
CA LYS A 302 -7.01 5.38 3.89
C LYS A 302 -6.79 5.47 5.40
N ASN A 303 -7.81 5.96 6.11
CA ASN A 303 -7.87 6.00 7.58
C ASN A 303 -6.88 6.92 8.29
N PHE A 304 -6.00 7.62 7.56
CA PHE A 304 -5.19 8.68 8.15
C PHE A 304 -6.07 9.85 8.61
N ARG A 305 -5.62 10.53 9.67
CA ARG A 305 -6.27 11.71 10.23
C ARG A 305 -5.26 12.81 10.45
N ASP A 306 -5.66 14.06 10.28
CA ASP A 306 -4.86 15.22 10.69
C ASP A 306 -4.81 15.36 12.22
N VAL A 307 -4.14 16.42 12.70
CA VAL A 307 -4.01 16.76 14.13
C VAL A 307 -5.37 17.07 14.78
N ALA A 308 -6.31 17.68 14.04
CA ALA A 308 -7.68 17.95 14.52
C ALA A 308 -8.57 16.70 14.54
N GLY A 309 -8.13 15.61 13.91
CA GLY A 309 -8.83 14.34 13.81
C GLY A 309 -9.68 14.18 12.55
N ASN A 310 -9.66 15.09 11.58
CA ASN A 310 -10.36 14.92 10.30
C ASN A 310 -9.70 13.80 9.50
N ARG A 311 -10.52 12.85 9.03
CA ARG A 311 -10.04 11.74 8.20
C ARG A 311 -9.85 12.17 6.75
N ILE A 312 -8.75 11.71 6.14
CA ILE A 312 -8.54 11.82 4.70
C ILE A 312 -9.69 11.16 3.92
N ILE A 313 -9.90 11.62 2.70
CA ILE A 313 -10.66 10.86 1.71
C ILE A 313 -9.74 9.73 1.20
N GLN A 314 -10.26 8.51 1.14
CA GLN A 314 -9.52 7.38 0.58
C GLN A 314 -9.11 7.67 -0.87
N SER A 315 -7.86 7.39 -1.22
CA SER A 315 -7.35 7.52 -2.58
C SER A 315 -6.60 6.25 -2.99
N THR A 316 -6.75 5.84 -4.24
CA THR A 316 -6.03 4.71 -4.85
C THR A 316 -5.18 5.23 -6.01
N HIS A 317 -3.90 4.90 -5.99
CA HIS A 317 -2.93 5.27 -7.02
C HIS A 317 -2.58 4.02 -7.81
N GLN A 318 -2.99 3.98 -9.07
CA GLN A 318 -2.86 2.81 -9.93
C GLN A 318 -1.46 2.67 -10.51
N ASN A 319 -1.00 1.43 -10.66
CA ASN A 319 0.26 1.06 -11.29
C ASN A 319 1.47 1.86 -10.77
N LEU A 320 1.56 2.02 -9.45
CA LEU A 320 2.55 2.92 -8.85
C LEU A 320 3.98 2.36 -8.99
N PHE A 321 4.14 1.06 -8.85
CA PHE A 321 5.39 0.34 -9.09
C PHE A 321 5.10 -1.10 -9.52
N GLN A 322 6.10 -1.76 -10.06
CA GLN A 322 6.01 -3.15 -10.50
C GLN A 322 6.80 -4.06 -9.56
N ILE A 323 6.24 -5.24 -9.27
CA ILE A 323 6.99 -6.37 -8.72
C ILE A 323 7.29 -7.33 -9.85
N ASP A 324 8.54 -7.77 -9.90
CA ASP A 324 8.98 -8.85 -10.76
C ASP A 324 9.86 -9.82 -9.97
N LEU A 325 9.38 -11.04 -9.83
CA LEU A 325 10.07 -12.13 -9.14
C LEU A 325 10.36 -13.32 -10.05
N VAL A 326 9.80 -13.34 -11.26
CA VAL A 326 10.09 -14.40 -12.21
C VAL A 326 11.42 -14.07 -12.87
N ALA A 327 12.39 -14.95 -12.68
CA ALA A 327 13.65 -14.85 -13.38
C ALA A 327 13.55 -15.42 -14.80
N PRO A 328 14.29 -14.87 -15.78
CA PRO A 328 14.29 -15.42 -17.13
C PRO A 328 14.77 -16.87 -17.11
N GLN A 329 14.24 -17.69 -18.02
CA GLN A 329 14.63 -19.09 -18.24
C GLN A 329 15.03 -19.28 -19.69
N ILE A 330 15.96 -20.20 -19.99
CA ILE A 330 16.18 -20.64 -21.37
C ILE A 330 15.10 -21.65 -21.74
N THR A 331 14.32 -21.34 -22.77
CA THR A 331 13.27 -22.23 -23.28
C THR A 331 13.71 -23.03 -24.48
N ASN A 332 14.70 -22.55 -25.25
CA ASN A 332 15.28 -23.27 -26.38
C ASN A 332 16.72 -22.83 -26.67
N ALA A 333 17.57 -23.76 -27.10
CA ALA A 333 18.93 -23.51 -27.56
C ALA A 333 19.31 -24.52 -28.65
N HIS A 334 19.66 -24.05 -29.85
CA HIS A 334 19.99 -24.93 -30.99
C HIS A 334 20.92 -24.23 -31.99
N PHE A 335 21.67 -25.02 -32.77
CA PHE A 335 22.37 -24.54 -33.96
C PHE A 335 21.48 -24.63 -35.19
N SER A 336 21.73 -23.79 -36.20
CA SER A 336 21.05 -23.80 -37.49
C SER A 336 21.18 -25.15 -38.18
N ASP A 337 22.33 -25.79 -38.01
CA ASP A 337 22.66 -27.10 -38.54
C ASP A 337 23.32 -27.93 -37.44
N THR A 338 22.85 -29.17 -37.27
CA THR A 338 23.40 -30.13 -36.31
C THR A 338 24.35 -31.14 -36.98
N LEU A 339 24.47 -31.08 -38.31
CA LEU A 339 25.30 -31.93 -39.14
C LEU A 339 26.21 -31.05 -40.00
N LEU A 340 27.50 -31.04 -39.70
CA LEU A 340 28.50 -30.27 -40.42
C LEU A 340 29.30 -31.20 -41.33
N ASN A 341 29.25 -30.92 -42.64
CA ASN A 341 29.95 -31.70 -43.66
C ASN A 341 31.11 -30.92 -44.31
N LEU A 342 31.92 -31.57 -45.14
CA LEU A 342 33.07 -30.97 -45.83
C LEU A 342 32.71 -29.74 -46.68
N ALA A 343 31.50 -29.70 -47.25
CA ALA A 343 31.00 -28.54 -48.00
C ALA A 343 30.47 -27.42 -47.07
N SER A 344 30.09 -27.74 -45.84
CA SER A 344 29.65 -26.82 -44.80
C SER A 344 30.81 -26.13 -44.05
N VAL A 345 32.05 -26.62 -44.20
CA VAL A 345 33.24 -26.07 -43.51
C VAL A 345 33.55 -24.61 -43.92
N SER A 346 32.91 -24.05 -44.94
CA SER A 346 33.05 -22.62 -45.28
C SER A 346 31.84 -21.75 -44.94
N GLN A 347 30.78 -22.31 -44.33
CA GLN A 347 29.57 -21.56 -44.01
C GLN A 347 29.49 -21.24 -42.50
N PRO A 348 29.01 -20.04 -42.12
CA PRO A 348 28.81 -19.70 -40.72
C PRO A 348 27.60 -20.48 -40.16
N ILE A 349 27.80 -21.09 -38.99
CA ILE A 349 26.75 -21.82 -38.26
C ILE A 349 26.15 -20.89 -37.22
N THR A 350 24.82 -20.83 -37.14
CA THR A 350 24.14 -19.90 -36.23
C THR A 350 23.61 -20.61 -34.99
N LEU A 351 24.08 -20.25 -33.80
CA LEU A 351 23.43 -20.60 -32.54
C LEU A 351 22.22 -19.67 -32.32
N SER A 352 21.07 -20.23 -31.98
CA SER A 352 19.87 -19.49 -31.58
C SER A 352 19.46 -19.87 -30.17
N LEU A 353 19.28 -18.85 -29.31
CA LEU A 353 18.86 -18.96 -27.92
C LEU A 353 17.52 -18.24 -27.73
N THR A 354 16.55 -18.89 -27.10
CA THR A 354 15.25 -18.29 -26.76
C THR A 354 15.05 -18.35 -25.25
N PHE A 355 14.61 -17.22 -24.69
CA PHE A 355 14.28 -17.08 -23.28
C PHE A 355 12.76 -17.11 -23.06
N SER A 356 12.33 -17.36 -21.82
CA SER A 356 10.92 -17.26 -21.39
C SER A 356 10.38 -15.84 -21.47
N GLU A 357 11.27 -14.84 -21.45
CA GLU A 357 10.95 -13.42 -21.49
C GLU A 357 12.09 -12.61 -22.12
N ARG A 358 11.89 -11.30 -22.26
CA ARG A 358 12.89 -10.42 -22.86
C ARG A 358 14.04 -10.17 -21.89
N VAL A 359 15.24 -10.54 -22.31
CA VAL A 359 16.47 -10.37 -21.52
C VAL A 359 17.17 -9.08 -21.92
N LYS A 360 17.77 -8.34 -20.98
CA LYS A 360 18.47 -7.07 -21.28
C LYS A 360 19.99 -7.22 -21.30
N ASN A 361 20.55 -8.04 -20.41
CA ASN A 361 21.97 -8.35 -20.41
C ASN A 361 22.12 -9.86 -20.43
N VAL A 362 22.90 -10.38 -21.38
CA VAL A 362 23.31 -11.79 -21.39
C VAL A 362 24.84 -11.79 -21.37
N SER A 363 25.43 -12.82 -20.81
CA SER A 363 26.85 -13.14 -20.89
C SER A 363 26.93 -14.65 -20.97
N ALA A 364 27.56 -15.14 -22.02
CA ALA A 364 27.64 -16.57 -22.29
C ALA A 364 29.02 -16.91 -22.86
N SER A 365 29.36 -18.17 -22.75
CA SER A 365 30.55 -18.79 -23.30
C SER A 365 30.14 -20.11 -23.94
N LEU A 366 30.75 -20.44 -25.06
CA LEU A 366 30.59 -21.73 -25.69
C LEU A 366 31.90 -22.50 -25.51
N VAL A 367 31.83 -23.66 -24.87
CA VAL A 367 32.97 -24.53 -24.63
C VAL A 367 32.80 -25.79 -25.44
N ASN A 368 33.76 -26.06 -26.31
CA ASN A 368 33.89 -27.37 -26.93
C ASN A 368 34.61 -28.29 -25.94
N GLU A 369 33.90 -29.28 -25.40
CA GLU A 369 34.43 -30.12 -24.32
C GLU A 369 35.57 -31.02 -24.79
N LYS A 370 35.54 -31.44 -26.05
CA LYS A 370 36.52 -32.35 -26.63
C LYS A 370 37.81 -31.64 -27.00
N HIS A 371 37.73 -30.35 -27.30
CA HIS A 371 38.85 -29.58 -27.85
C HIS A 371 39.33 -28.48 -26.92
N SER A 372 38.68 -28.28 -25.77
CA SER A 372 39.02 -27.22 -24.79
C SER A 372 39.13 -25.83 -25.43
N THR A 373 38.42 -25.62 -26.55
CA THR A 373 38.28 -24.32 -27.21
C THR A 373 37.08 -23.61 -26.60
N GLU A 374 37.30 -22.37 -26.17
CA GLU A 374 36.26 -21.51 -25.62
C GLU A 374 36.05 -20.31 -26.52
N ALA A 375 34.82 -20.08 -26.96
CA ALA A 375 34.42 -18.87 -27.64
C ALA A 375 33.56 -18.04 -26.70
N SER A 376 34.02 -16.81 -26.42
CA SER A 376 33.19 -15.84 -25.72
C SER A 376 32.05 -15.40 -26.64
N LEU A 377 30.81 -15.51 -26.16
CA LEU A 377 29.61 -15.09 -26.87
C LEU A 377 29.29 -13.62 -26.65
N ASN A 378 30.27 -12.80 -26.26
CA ASN A 378 30.05 -11.37 -26.05
C ASN A 378 29.52 -10.64 -27.30
N ALA A 379 29.70 -11.22 -28.51
CA ALA A 379 29.13 -10.73 -29.76
C ALA A 379 27.62 -11.04 -29.95
N LEU A 380 27.07 -12.02 -29.22
CA LEU A 380 25.65 -12.40 -29.18
C LEU A 380 24.79 -11.25 -28.58
N LEU A 381 25.44 -10.23 -27.99
CA LEU A 381 24.88 -9.21 -27.09
C LEU A 381 24.63 -7.83 -27.72
N THR A 382 24.58 -7.72 -29.05
CA THR A 382 24.28 -6.42 -29.69
C THR A 382 22.79 -6.07 -29.64
N THR A 383 21.92 -7.08 -29.53
CA THR A 383 20.49 -6.91 -29.32
C THR A 383 20.19 -6.90 -27.83
N ASN A 384 20.09 -5.72 -27.23
CA ASN A 384 19.49 -5.61 -25.91
C ASN A 384 17.98 -5.85 -26.03
N ASP A 385 17.41 -6.46 -24.99
CA ASP A 385 15.96 -6.48 -24.79
C ASP A 385 15.18 -7.34 -25.82
N SER A 386 15.68 -8.57 -26.03
CA SER A 386 15.11 -9.54 -26.97
C SER A 386 14.68 -10.83 -26.28
N LEU A 387 13.70 -11.51 -26.89
CA LEU A 387 13.31 -12.89 -26.54
C LEU A 387 14.28 -13.91 -27.13
N THR A 388 14.87 -13.57 -28.28
CA THR A 388 15.72 -14.47 -29.04
C THR A 388 17.03 -13.78 -29.36
N TYR A 389 18.11 -14.53 -29.22
CA TYR A 389 19.46 -14.09 -29.49
C TYR A 389 20.14 -15.07 -30.43
N SER A 390 21.04 -14.58 -31.26
CA SER A 390 21.82 -15.42 -32.16
C SER A 390 23.29 -15.01 -32.24
N ALA A 391 24.17 -15.99 -32.43
CA ALA A 391 25.54 -15.75 -32.86
C ALA A 391 25.93 -16.70 -33.96
N THR A 392 26.85 -16.23 -34.79
CA THR A 392 27.44 -17.00 -35.87
C THR A 392 28.84 -17.45 -35.48
N PHE A 393 29.17 -18.69 -35.83
CA PHE A 393 30.47 -19.30 -35.62
C PHE A 393 31.01 -19.73 -36.97
N ASP A 394 32.30 -19.56 -37.17
CA ASP A 394 32.98 -20.25 -38.26
C ASP A 394 33.15 -21.74 -37.92
N SER A 395 33.35 -22.54 -38.94
CA SER A 395 33.63 -23.98 -38.81
C SER A 395 34.94 -24.26 -38.06
N SER A 396 35.84 -23.27 -37.96
CA SER A 396 37.13 -23.44 -37.30
C SER A 396 36.98 -23.59 -35.78
N PHE A 397 35.89 -23.08 -35.20
CA PHE A 397 35.53 -23.33 -33.80
C PHE A 397 35.37 -24.83 -33.48
N PHE A 398 34.90 -25.62 -34.45
CA PHE A 398 34.71 -27.06 -34.34
C PHE A 398 35.91 -27.86 -34.87
N ASN A 399 36.92 -27.20 -35.44
CA ASN A 399 38.08 -27.83 -36.04
C ASN A 399 39.29 -27.71 -35.11
N ASN A 400 39.91 -28.83 -34.76
CA ASN A 400 41.20 -28.80 -34.08
C ASN A 400 42.32 -28.97 -35.11
N ASN A 401 43.45 -28.30 -34.90
CA ASN A 401 44.65 -28.28 -35.75
C ASN A 401 45.33 -29.67 -35.99
N GLY A 402 44.64 -30.79 -35.74
CA GLY A 402 45.11 -32.16 -35.86
C GLY A 402 44.47 -32.99 -36.99
N GLY A 403 43.52 -32.44 -37.75
CA GLY A 403 42.95 -33.09 -38.92
C GLY A 403 41.55 -33.69 -38.73
N LEU A 404 40.92 -33.77 -39.89
CA LEU A 404 39.54 -34.04 -40.31
C LEU A 404 38.60 -35.14 -39.75
N SER A 405 38.88 -35.90 -38.69
CA SER A 405 38.22 -37.24 -38.50
C SER A 405 36.72 -37.27 -38.13
N ASN A 406 35.95 -38.27 -38.63
CA ASN A 406 34.49 -38.51 -38.45
C ASN A 406 34.08 -38.64 -36.99
N TRP A 407 33.77 -37.54 -36.32
CA TRP A 407 33.71 -37.50 -34.86
C TRP A 407 32.42 -36.82 -34.39
N GLN A 408 31.72 -37.44 -33.45
CA GLN A 408 30.70 -36.75 -32.66
C GLN A 408 31.41 -35.79 -31.71
N ASP A 409 30.96 -34.53 -31.71
CA ASP A 409 31.42 -33.52 -30.79
C ASP A 409 30.28 -33.01 -29.89
N THR A 410 30.62 -32.73 -28.64
CA THR A 410 29.68 -32.20 -27.67
C THR A 410 30.11 -30.79 -27.35
N VAL A 411 29.20 -29.84 -27.59
CA VAL A 411 29.43 -28.44 -27.29
C VAL A 411 28.59 -28.04 -26.09
N ALA A 412 29.25 -27.65 -25.01
CA ALA A 412 28.60 -27.13 -23.83
C ALA A 412 28.40 -25.61 -23.98
N LEU A 413 27.15 -25.18 -24.02
CA LEU A 413 26.79 -23.78 -23.85
C LEU A 413 26.75 -23.47 -22.35
N ASN A 414 27.64 -22.61 -21.91
CA ASN A 414 27.66 -22.13 -20.54
C ASN A 414 27.18 -20.67 -20.50
N ILE A 415 25.99 -20.43 -19.95
CA ILE A 415 25.49 -19.07 -19.71
C ILE A 415 26.02 -18.59 -18.37
N ILE A 416 26.91 -17.59 -18.42
CA ILE A 416 27.59 -17.02 -17.26
C ILE A 416 26.64 -16.15 -16.46
N SER A 417 25.83 -15.33 -17.15
CA SER A 417 24.81 -14.50 -16.51
C SER A 417 23.77 -14.08 -17.54
N ALA A 418 22.50 -14.03 -17.16
CA ALA A 418 21.48 -13.33 -17.92
C ALA A 418 20.57 -12.59 -16.96
N THR A 419 20.12 -11.38 -17.33
CA THR A 419 19.19 -10.57 -16.52
C THR A 419 18.10 -9.99 -17.40
N ASP A 420 16.86 -10.12 -16.99
CA ASP A 420 15.72 -9.48 -17.67
C ASP A 420 15.76 -7.94 -17.64
N ARG A 421 14.71 -7.29 -18.13
CA ARG A 421 14.57 -5.82 -18.09
C ARG A 421 14.60 -5.24 -16.68
N LEU A 422 14.21 -6.03 -15.68
CA LEU A 422 14.00 -5.65 -14.29
C LEU A 422 15.15 -6.13 -13.38
N ASN A 423 16.21 -6.65 -13.98
CA ASN A 423 17.43 -7.16 -13.38
C ASN A 423 17.24 -8.42 -12.51
N ASN A 424 16.23 -9.24 -12.76
CA ASN A 424 16.20 -10.56 -12.14
C ASN A 424 17.22 -11.45 -12.85
N PRO A 425 18.18 -12.03 -12.12
CA PRO A 425 19.18 -12.89 -12.72
C PRO A 425 18.58 -14.27 -13.03
N LEU A 426 19.01 -14.87 -14.13
CA LEU A 426 18.79 -16.28 -14.45
C LEU A 426 19.15 -17.13 -13.20
N PRO A 427 18.27 -18.01 -12.71
CA PRO A 427 18.53 -18.78 -11.51
C PRO A 427 19.53 -19.89 -11.83
N ASP A 428 20.72 -19.76 -11.24
CA ASP A 428 21.89 -20.66 -11.27
C ASP A 428 22.37 -21.17 -12.65
N THR A 429 23.69 -21.08 -12.86
CA THR A 429 24.38 -21.41 -14.12
C THR A 429 24.34 -22.92 -14.40
N ASN A 430 23.30 -23.38 -15.09
CA ASN A 430 23.30 -24.71 -15.69
C ASN A 430 24.02 -24.66 -17.04
N SER A 431 25.02 -25.53 -17.24
CA SER A 431 25.55 -25.79 -18.58
C SER A 431 24.46 -26.46 -19.41
N TYR A 432 24.10 -25.84 -20.53
CA TYR A 432 23.21 -26.42 -21.52
C TYR A 432 24.04 -27.16 -22.56
N TYR A 433 23.87 -28.47 -22.68
CA TYR A 433 24.62 -29.28 -23.63
C TYR A 433 23.90 -29.32 -24.98
N ILE A 434 24.60 -28.95 -26.04
CA ILE A 434 24.12 -29.03 -27.43
C ILE A 434 25.05 -29.98 -28.19
N TYR A 435 24.47 -30.95 -28.87
CA TYR A 435 25.23 -31.93 -29.66
C TYR A 435 25.35 -31.47 -31.11
N VAL A 436 26.57 -31.51 -31.66
CA VAL A 436 26.84 -31.20 -33.07
C VAL A 436 27.65 -32.35 -33.67
N TYR A 437 27.17 -32.92 -34.77
CA TYR A 437 27.88 -33.95 -35.49
C TYR A 437 28.77 -33.30 -36.54
N VAL A 438 30.08 -33.58 -36.49
CA VAL A 438 31.06 -33.04 -37.43
C VAL A 438 31.69 -34.18 -38.19
N ASP A 439 31.50 -34.17 -39.51
CA ASP A 439 32.01 -35.21 -40.37
C ASP A 439 32.55 -34.62 -41.65
N THR A 440 33.86 -34.66 -41.74
CA THR A 440 34.65 -33.84 -42.65
C THR A 440 35.55 -34.69 -43.51
N TYR A 441 35.41 -36.03 -43.47
CA TYR A 441 36.03 -36.90 -44.45
C TYR A 441 34.99 -37.48 -45.39
N PRO A 442 35.27 -37.48 -46.69
CA PRO A 442 34.47 -38.28 -47.60
C PRO A 442 34.67 -39.78 -47.33
N PRO A 443 33.65 -40.60 -47.59
CA PRO A 443 33.79 -42.03 -47.43
C PRO A 443 34.83 -42.59 -48.39
N SER A 444 35.39 -43.74 -48.04
CA SER A 444 36.35 -44.42 -48.92
C SER A 444 35.70 -44.73 -50.28
N PRO A 445 36.35 -44.41 -51.41
CA PRO A 445 35.78 -44.69 -52.72
C PRO A 445 35.60 -46.21 -52.89
N PRO A 446 34.47 -46.66 -53.44
CA PRO A 446 34.30 -48.06 -53.81
C PRO A 446 35.33 -48.41 -54.89
N THR A 447 35.83 -49.65 -54.90
CA THR A 447 36.88 -50.06 -55.84
C THR A 447 36.33 -51.11 -56.80
N ILE A 448 36.40 -50.86 -58.10
CA ILE A 448 36.04 -51.87 -59.09
C ILE A 448 37.22 -52.85 -59.22
N ILE A 449 37.15 -54.01 -58.55
CA ILE A 449 38.14 -55.08 -58.78
C ILE A 449 37.60 -56.01 -59.85
N GLY A 450 38.21 -55.93 -61.03
CA GLY A 450 37.88 -56.79 -62.17
C GLY A 450 39.07 -56.97 -63.08
N GLY A 451 39.96 -57.91 -62.74
CA GLY A 451 40.72 -58.60 -63.76
C GLY A 451 39.74 -59.31 -64.69
N ASN A 452 39.67 -58.86 -65.95
CA ASN A 452 38.75 -59.30 -66.99
C ASN A 452 37.26 -59.08 -66.65
N ILE A 453 36.71 -57.96 -67.11
CA ILE A 453 35.26 -57.75 -67.22
C ILE A 453 34.72 -58.76 -68.25
N ILE A 454 34.27 -59.93 -67.79
CA ILE A 454 33.57 -60.87 -68.65
C ILE A 454 32.12 -60.38 -68.76
N LEU A 455 31.82 -59.66 -69.84
CA LEU A 455 30.44 -59.45 -70.28
C LEU A 455 29.85 -60.82 -70.63
N THR A 456 29.26 -61.52 -69.66
CA THR A 456 28.37 -62.62 -69.97
C THR A 456 27.12 -62.07 -70.65
N ARG A 457 26.36 -62.95 -71.31
CA ARG A 457 25.14 -62.62 -72.08
C ARG A 457 24.09 -61.80 -71.30
N GLU A 458 24.26 -61.64 -69.99
CA GLU A 458 23.35 -60.98 -69.04
C GLU A 458 23.79 -59.59 -68.56
N LYS A 459 24.90 -59.02 -69.06
CA LYS A 459 25.31 -57.62 -68.80
C LYS A 459 25.34 -57.21 -67.30
N GLU A 460 26.00 -58.00 -66.45
CA GLU A 460 26.18 -57.66 -65.03
C GLU A 460 27.63 -57.27 -64.71
N LEU A 461 27.80 -56.20 -63.93
CA LEU A 461 29.07 -55.71 -63.37
C LEU A 461 29.11 -56.03 -61.88
N LEU A 462 30.22 -56.57 -61.41
CA LEU A 462 30.44 -56.83 -60.00
C LEU A 462 31.26 -55.70 -59.37
N ILE A 463 30.75 -55.11 -58.31
CA ILE A 463 31.42 -54.02 -57.57
C ILE A 463 31.69 -54.47 -56.15
N GLU A 464 32.87 -54.16 -55.64
CA GLU A 464 33.25 -54.43 -54.26
C GLU A 464 33.83 -53.20 -53.56
N GLY A 465 33.87 -53.25 -52.25
CA GLY A 465 34.38 -52.14 -51.47
C GLY A 465 34.16 -52.30 -49.99
N VAL A 466 34.64 -51.31 -49.26
CA VAL A 466 34.37 -51.17 -47.83
C VAL A 466 33.13 -50.29 -47.71
N LYS A 467 32.08 -50.83 -47.08
CA LYS A 467 30.95 -50.05 -46.59
C LYS A 467 31.45 -49.16 -45.48
N GLU A 468 30.95 -47.95 -45.45
CA GLU A 468 31.03 -47.11 -44.27
C GLU A 468 29.67 -47.08 -43.58
N ASP A 469 29.66 -47.11 -42.25
CA ASP A 469 28.41 -47.08 -41.48
C ASP A 469 27.55 -45.89 -41.91
N LYS A 470 26.28 -46.16 -42.27
CA LYS A 470 25.29 -45.19 -42.76
C LYS A 470 25.63 -44.53 -44.10
N ALA A 471 26.63 -45.00 -44.84
CA ALA A 471 26.89 -44.52 -46.18
C ALA A 471 25.91 -45.09 -47.21
N GLN A 472 25.79 -44.40 -48.33
CA GLN A 472 24.92 -44.69 -49.46
C GLN A 472 25.76 -44.86 -50.71
N LEU A 473 25.58 -45.98 -51.42
CA LEU A 473 26.26 -46.25 -52.69
C LEU A 473 25.41 -45.73 -53.86
N PHE A 474 26.04 -44.98 -54.77
CA PHE A 474 25.42 -44.44 -55.96
C PHE A 474 26.08 -44.96 -57.22
N PHE A 475 25.26 -45.33 -58.21
CA PHE A 475 25.68 -45.67 -59.56
C PHE A 475 24.90 -44.82 -60.55
N GLN A 476 25.60 -44.05 -61.39
CA GLN A 476 24.98 -43.07 -62.31
C GLN A 476 23.95 -42.17 -61.60
N ASP A 477 24.33 -41.64 -60.44
CA ASP A 477 23.49 -40.78 -59.57
C ASP A 477 22.21 -41.43 -59.03
N SER A 478 22.00 -42.73 -59.28
CA SER A 478 20.91 -43.51 -58.69
C SER A 478 21.40 -44.23 -57.44
N LEU A 479 20.63 -44.14 -56.35
CA LEU A 479 20.90 -44.87 -55.12
C LEU A 479 20.80 -46.38 -55.38
N VAL A 480 21.90 -47.09 -55.15
CA VAL A 480 22.00 -48.55 -55.29
C VAL A 480 21.68 -49.22 -53.96
N GLU A 481 22.36 -48.79 -52.89
CA GLU A 481 22.25 -49.41 -51.57
C GLU A 481 22.52 -48.38 -50.47
N SER A 482 21.94 -48.61 -49.29
CA SER A 482 22.26 -47.88 -48.05
C SER A 482 22.82 -48.87 -47.04
N PHE A 483 23.99 -48.55 -46.51
CA PHE A 483 24.70 -49.41 -45.57
C PHE A 483 24.34 -49.07 -44.13
N THR A 484 24.34 -50.08 -43.26
CA THR A 484 24.06 -49.93 -41.82
C THR A 484 25.23 -50.39 -40.94
N ASP A 485 26.36 -50.72 -41.56
CA ASP A 485 27.57 -51.17 -40.88
C ASP A 485 28.81 -50.87 -41.72
N THR A 486 29.98 -50.92 -41.07
CA THR A 486 31.29 -50.84 -41.71
C THR A 486 31.81 -52.24 -42.00
N THR A 487 31.36 -52.86 -43.08
CA THR A 487 31.79 -54.20 -43.52
C THR A 487 32.16 -54.21 -45.01
N TYR A 488 32.69 -55.31 -45.52
CA TYR A 488 32.91 -55.48 -46.95
C TYR A 488 31.59 -55.70 -47.69
N PHE A 489 31.43 -55.16 -48.90
CA PHE A 489 30.30 -55.46 -49.78
C PHE A 489 30.72 -55.97 -51.14
N GLN A 490 29.79 -56.68 -51.79
CA GLN A 490 29.89 -57.12 -53.16
C GLN A 490 28.48 -57.10 -53.78
N ILE A 491 28.26 -56.24 -54.77
CA ILE A 491 26.93 -55.98 -55.36
C ILE A 491 27.00 -56.17 -56.89
N PRO A 492 26.12 -57.00 -57.48
CA PRO A 492 25.95 -57.05 -58.92
C PRO A 492 25.10 -55.88 -59.42
N LEU A 493 25.53 -55.20 -60.48
CA LEU A 493 24.80 -54.15 -61.17
C LEU A 493 24.51 -54.54 -62.61
N SER A 494 23.25 -54.45 -63.03
CA SER A 494 22.87 -54.66 -64.43
C SER A 494 23.14 -53.39 -65.26
N ILE A 495 23.90 -53.51 -66.35
CA ILE A 495 24.16 -52.41 -67.30
C ILE A 495 23.33 -52.62 -68.57
N ASN A 496 22.53 -51.63 -68.96
CA ASN A 496 21.62 -51.77 -70.09
C ASN A 496 22.22 -51.36 -71.44
N GLU A 497 23.25 -50.49 -71.46
CA GLU A 497 23.81 -49.93 -72.70
C GLU A 497 25.31 -50.25 -72.87
N PRO A 498 25.74 -50.82 -74.02
CA PRO A 498 27.16 -50.87 -74.39
C PRO A 498 27.63 -49.46 -74.78
N GLU A 499 28.83 -49.07 -74.36
CA GLU A 499 29.47 -47.75 -74.64
C GLU A 499 29.00 -46.56 -73.78
N SER A 500 28.93 -46.75 -72.46
CA SER A 500 28.70 -45.66 -71.51
C SER A 500 29.85 -45.50 -70.52
N HIS A 501 30.09 -44.25 -70.11
CA HIS A 501 30.85 -43.96 -68.90
C HIS A 501 29.90 -44.12 -67.71
N PHE A 502 30.31 -44.91 -66.72
CA PHE A 502 29.55 -45.11 -65.49
C PHE A 502 30.29 -44.43 -64.34
N SER A 503 29.55 -43.67 -63.52
CA SER A 503 30.06 -43.09 -62.28
C SER A 503 29.66 -43.96 -61.10
N LEU A 504 30.60 -44.19 -60.20
CA LEU A 504 30.40 -44.92 -58.96
C LEU A 504 31.00 -44.13 -57.80
N TYR A 505 30.20 -43.89 -56.75
CA TYR A 505 30.67 -43.19 -55.56
C TYR A 505 29.82 -43.52 -54.34
N GLN A 506 30.37 -43.26 -53.16
CA GLN A 506 29.64 -43.32 -51.89
C GLN A 506 29.36 -41.91 -51.36
N LYS A 507 28.24 -41.74 -50.64
CA LYS A 507 27.98 -40.58 -49.79
C LYS A 507 27.79 -41.04 -48.35
N ASP A 508 28.46 -40.43 -47.39
CA ASP A 508 28.29 -40.77 -45.97
C ASP A 508 27.01 -40.14 -45.38
N LEU A 509 26.82 -40.28 -44.06
CA LEU A 509 25.72 -39.68 -43.32
C LEU A 509 25.69 -38.14 -43.47
N ALA A 510 26.86 -37.52 -43.50
CA ALA A 510 27.03 -36.08 -43.68
C ALA A 510 26.92 -35.62 -45.14
N GLN A 511 26.67 -36.54 -46.08
CA GLN A 511 26.62 -36.29 -47.52
C GLN A 511 27.97 -35.91 -48.13
N ASN A 512 29.10 -36.17 -47.47
CA ASN A 512 30.40 -36.07 -48.12
C ASN A 512 30.48 -37.15 -49.19
N GLN A 513 30.91 -36.77 -50.40
CA GLN A 513 31.01 -37.70 -51.52
C GLN A 513 32.43 -38.24 -51.64
N SER A 514 32.58 -39.55 -51.79
CA SER A 514 33.86 -40.14 -52.18
C SER A 514 34.32 -39.61 -53.55
N THR A 515 35.60 -39.80 -53.86
CA THR A 515 36.06 -39.66 -55.25
C THR A 515 35.21 -40.54 -56.16
N ILE A 516 34.82 -40.00 -57.31
CA ILE A 516 34.05 -40.75 -58.32
C ILE A 516 35.03 -41.67 -59.04
N ASP A 517 34.74 -42.97 -59.00
CA ASP A 517 35.39 -43.92 -59.89
C ASP A 517 34.60 -43.97 -61.21
N THR A 518 35.31 -43.93 -62.34
CA THR A 518 34.69 -43.95 -63.68
C THR A 518 35.04 -45.21 -64.42
N LEU A 519 34.03 -45.98 -64.80
CA LEU A 519 34.19 -47.17 -65.63
C LEU A 519 33.80 -46.87 -67.08
N LEU A 520 34.69 -47.19 -68.02
CA LEU A 520 34.38 -47.22 -69.45
C LEU A 520 34.14 -48.67 -69.88
N VAL A 521 32.93 -48.98 -70.33
CA VAL A 521 32.60 -50.27 -70.93
C VAL A 521 32.58 -50.12 -72.45
N VAL A 522 33.60 -50.64 -73.13
CA VAL A 522 33.66 -50.67 -74.59
C VAL A 522 33.06 -51.99 -75.07
N ALA A 523 32.14 -51.93 -76.05
CA ALA A 523 31.59 -53.13 -76.65
C ALA A 523 32.64 -53.84 -77.52
N ASP A 524 33.02 -55.06 -77.18
CA ASP A 524 33.74 -55.93 -78.11
C ASP A 524 32.72 -56.51 -79.10
N SER A 525 32.84 -56.15 -80.38
CA SER A 525 31.94 -56.62 -81.44
C SER A 525 32.42 -57.90 -82.12
N THR A 526 33.39 -58.63 -81.56
CA THR A 526 33.88 -59.89 -82.14
C THR A 526 34.11 -60.99 -81.11
N GLU A 527 33.70 -62.23 -81.43
CA GLU A 527 33.83 -63.45 -80.62
C GLU A 527 35.25 -63.70 -80.04
N PRO A 528 35.39 -64.42 -78.91
CA PRO A 528 36.54 -64.29 -78.02
C PRO A 528 37.77 -65.06 -78.53
N LEU A 529 38.92 -64.39 -78.52
CA LEU A 529 40.23 -65.02 -78.55
C LEU A 529 41.07 -64.43 -77.41
N ILE A 530 41.43 -65.30 -76.47
CA ILE A 530 42.22 -65.01 -75.28
C ILE A 530 43.52 -64.31 -75.68
N GLN A 531 43.73 -63.07 -75.22
CA GLN A 531 45.05 -62.46 -75.12
C GLN A 531 45.08 -61.50 -73.94
N GLU A 532 46.10 -61.65 -73.09
CA GLU A 532 46.32 -60.95 -71.82
C GLU A 532 46.26 -59.42 -71.98
N ALA A 533 45.45 -58.75 -71.15
CA ALA A 533 45.36 -57.29 -71.10
C ALA A 533 46.21 -56.73 -69.94
N TYR A 534 47.02 -55.73 -70.27
CA TYR A 534 47.81 -54.92 -69.34
C TYR A 534 46.91 -53.92 -68.58
N LEU A 535 47.13 -53.76 -67.28
CA LEU A 535 46.63 -52.63 -66.49
C LEU A 535 47.51 -51.41 -66.80
N GLU A 536 46.93 -50.35 -67.36
CA GLU A 536 47.62 -49.06 -67.53
C GLU A 536 47.22 -48.12 -66.38
N TYR A 537 48.11 -47.97 -65.39
CA TYR A 537 47.99 -46.95 -64.35
C TYR A 537 48.39 -45.59 -64.93
N HIS A 538 47.41 -44.71 -65.17
CA HIS A 538 47.68 -43.29 -65.35
C HIS A 538 47.77 -42.61 -63.97
N LEU A 539 49.00 -42.51 -63.44
CA LEU A 539 49.35 -41.49 -62.46
C LEU A 539 49.28 -40.13 -63.17
N LEU A 540 48.33 -39.28 -62.80
CA LEU A 540 48.42 -37.84 -63.08
C LEU A 540 49.22 -37.16 -61.95
N PRO A 541 50.02 -36.11 -62.26
CA PRO A 541 51.14 -35.68 -61.44
C PRO A 541 50.70 -34.75 -60.32
N ASP A 542 51.36 -34.89 -59.17
CA ASP A 542 51.43 -33.86 -58.13
C ASP A 542 51.79 -32.50 -58.75
N THR A 543 50.89 -31.53 -58.63
CA THR A 543 51.21 -30.12 -58.79
C THR A 543 52.00 -29.66 -57.57
N LEU A 544 53.32 -29.76 -57.68
CA LEU A 544 54.27 -28.98 -56.90
C LEU A 544 54.37 -27.57 -57.54
N SER A 545 53.79 -26.55 -56.89
CA SER A 545 54.26 -25.17 -57.04
C SER A 545 54.51 -24.57 -55.66
N LEU A 546 55.77 -24.70 -55.26
CA LEU A 546 56.58 -23.88 -54.37
C LEU A 546 56.13 -22.42 -54.16
N LEU A 547 56.30 -21.94 -52.91
CA LEU A 547 56.87 -20.61 -52.60
C LEU A 547 57.84 -20.18 -53.72
N ASN A 548 57.66 -19.06 -54.43
CA ASN A 548 57.07 -17.78 -54.05
C ASN A 548 55.74 -17.46 -54.73
#